data_AF-A0A538NKD5-F1
#
_entry.id   AF-A0A538NKD5-F1
#
_cell.length_a   1.000
_cell.length_b   1.000
_cell.length_c   1.000
_cell.angle_alpha   90.00
_cell.angle_beta   90.00
_cell.angle_gamma   90.00
#
_symmetry.space_group_name_H-M   'P 1'
#
loop_
_entity.id
_entity.type
_entity.pdbx_description
1 polymer ?
#
loop_
_entity_poly.entity_id
_entity_poly.type
_entity_poly.pdbx_seq_one_letter_code
_entity_poly.pdbx_strand_id
1 'polypeptide(L)'
;MNPTSESRRELDSTVINIELTLASIIQGVALFFLTDNARVVMSERHWSTLLYLAAGLCVIFIFWSRSIIHTLTLIRWPLEFGHNFFYIACALGEAILFSRLDSPLAWFQLSAAYAGVVWLLFIYDMRMIRARIIESSNDAERALYTRAKADQLLNIWVLVPLLFLLNLGCAFAIWSCPDLFIARPGHIWLISIQLASFVGYLIYVGRYFHAIAPLFVRTREAR
;
A
#
# COMPACT_ATOMS: atom_id res chain seq x y z
N MET A 1 2.13 -39.20 -5.50
CA MET A 1 2.41 -37.88 -4.88
C MET A 1 3.71 -37.98 -4.11
N ASN A 2 4.62 -37.03 -4.27
CA ASN A 2 5.97 -37.08 -3.69
C ASN A 2 5.94 -36.39 -2.30
N PRO A 3 6.32 -37.03 -1.19
CA PRO A 3 6.15 -36.47 0.17
C PRO A 3 6.86 -35.12 0.39
N THR A 4 7.93 -34.86 -0.37
CA THR A 4 8.66 -33.57 -0.37
C THR A 4 7.84 -32.42 -0.98
N SER A 5 6.97 -32.70 -1.95
CA SER A 5 6.10 -31.70 -2.57
C SER A 5 4.95 -31.28 -1.65
N GLU A 6 4.46 -32.20 -0.83
CA GLU A 6 3.40 -31.95 0.15
C GLU A 6 3.91 -31.12 1.32
N SER A 7 5.06 -31.48 1.89
CA SER A 7 5.72 -30.67 2.94
C SER A 7 6.03 -29.24 2.48
N ARG A 8 6.49 -29.05 1.23
CA ARG A 8 6.72 -27.71 0.69
C ARG A 8 5.43 -26.91 0.53
N ARG A 9 4.33 -27.56 0.15
CA ARG A 9 3.01 -26.93 0.04
C ARG A 9 2.44 -26.51 1.40
N GLU A 10 2.65 -27.33 2.43
CA GLU A 10 2.28 -26.98 3.81
C GLU A 10 3.07 -25.77 4.31
N LEU A 11 4.38 -25.72 4.03
CA LEU A 11 5.21 -24.55 4.36
C LEU A 11 4.75 -23.29 3.62
N ASP A 12 4.49 -23.38 2.31
CA ASP A 12 3.94 -22.26 1.53
C ASP A 12 2.61 -21.77 2.12
N SER A 13 1.70 -22.68 2.49
CA SER A 13 0.43 -22.34 3.12
C SER A 13 0.62 -21.68 4.49
N THR A 14 1.60 -22.14 5.27
CA THR A 14 1.90 -21.62 6.60
C THR A 14 2.43 -20.19 6.50
N VAL A 15 3.37 -19.95 5.59
CA VAL A 15 3.93 -18.60 5.35
C VAL A 15 2.83 -17.65 4.86
N ILE A 16 1.98 -18.07 3.92
CA ILE A 16 0.85 -17.25 3.46
C ILE A 16 -0.07 -16.87 4.63
N ASN A 17 -0.40 -17.83 5.51
CA ASN A 17 -1.25 -17.55 6.67
C ASN A 17 -0.60 -16.56 7.65
N ILE A 18 0.72 -16.70 7.89
CA ILE A 18 1.48 -15.76 8.73
C ILE A 18 1.43 -14.35 8.14
N GLU A 19 1.69 -14.19 6.84
CA GLU A 19 1.66 -12.89 6.17
C GLU A 19 0.28 -12.25 6.19
N LEU A 20 -0.78 -13.01 5.87
CA LEU A 20 -2.16 -12.48 5.90
C LEU A 20 -2.57 -12.07 7.31
N THR A 21 -2.13 -12.83 8.33
CA THR A 21 -2.37 -12.49 9.74
C THR A 21 -1.62 -11.22 10.13
N LEU A 22 -0.34 -11.12 9.76
CA LEU A 22 0.49 -9.94 10.03
C LEU A 22 -0.08 -8.69 9.37
N ALA A 23 -0.43 -8.77 8.07
CA ALA A 23 -1.04 -7.66 7.33
C ALA A 23 -2.36 -7.22 7.97
N SER A 24 -3.19 -8.17 8.42
CA SER A 24 -4.46 -7.84 9.09
C SER A 24 -4.27 -7.17 10.45
N ILE A 25 -3.32 -7.65 11.26
CA ILE A 25 -2.99 -7.05 12.56
C ILE A 25 -2.46 -5.62 12.38
N ILE A 26 -1.49 -5.44 11.48
CA ILE A 26 -0.87 -4.14 11.21
C ILE A 26 -1.91 -3.12 10.74
N GLN A 27 -2.79 -3.51 9.82
CA GLN A 27 -3.82 -2.61 9.31
C GLN A 27 -4.94 -2.35 10.34
N GLY A 28 -5.22 -3.31 11.23
CA GLY A 28 -6.06 -3.08 12.40
C GLY A 28 -5.47 -2.01 13.34
N VAL A 29 -4.15 -2.03 13.57
CA VAL A 29 -3.45 -1.01 14.36
C VAL A 29 -3.50 0.36 13.66
N ALA A 30 -3.26 0.41 12.35
CA ALA A 30 -3.36 1.65 11.57
C ALA A 30 -4.78 2.26 11.67
N LEU A 31 -5.82 1.43 11.55
CA LEU A 31 -7.22 1.85 11.69
C LEU A 31 -7.55 2.35 13.10
N PHE A 32 -6.97 1.73 14.14
CA PHE A 32 -7.09 2.22 15.51
C PHE A 32 -6.55 3.65 15.64
N PHE A 33 -5.31 3.90 15.18
CA PHE A 33 -4.73 5.26 15.21
C PHE A 33 -5.56 6.26 14.40
N LEU A 34 -6.05 5.88 13.22
CA LEU A 34 -6.91 6.75 12.43
C LEU A 34 -8.19 7.11 13.20
N THR A 35 -8.83 6.14 13.82
CA THR A 35 -10.09 6.33 14.56
C THR A 35 -9.88 7.16 15.83
N ASP A 36 -8.81 6.90 16.57
CA ASP A 36 -8.49 7.61 17.81
C ASP A 36 -8.21 9.09 17.55
N ASN A 37 -7.36 9.39 16.56
CA ASN A 37 -7.08 10.78 16.17
C ASN A 37 -8.29 11.46 15.52
N ALA A 38 -9.08 10.73 14.71
CA ALA A 38 -10.30 11.28 14.12
C ALA A 38 -11.32 11.70 15.18
N ARG A 39 -11.46 10.93 16.27
CA ARG A 39 -12.38 11.25 17.36
C ARG A 39 -12.08 12.62 17.99
N VAL A 40 -10.80 12.91 18.22
CA VAL A 40 -10.35 14.19 18.80
C VAL A 40 -10.74 15.34 17.87
N VAL A 41 -10.41 15.24 16.58
CA VAL A 41 -10.62 16.33 15.62
C VAL A 41 -12.10 16.50 15.23
N MET A 42 -12.89 15.41 15.19
CA MET A 42 -14.34 15.50 14.93
C MET A 42 -15.10 16.24 16.03
N SER A 43 -14.61 16.21 17.26
CA SER A 43 -15.19 16.99 18.38
C SER A 43 -15.10 18.51 18.14
N GLU A 44 -14.16 18.96 17.31
CA GLU A 44 -13.90 20.38 17.03
C GLU A 44 -14.71 20.92 15.82
N ARG A 45 -15.57 20.09 15.19
CA ARG A 45 -16.52 20.46 14.12
C ARG A 45 -15.89 21.02 12.82
N HIS A 46 -14.63 20.72 12.54
CA HIS A 46 -13.99 21.08 11.27
C HIS A 46 -14.40 20.11 10.14
N TRP A 47 -15.33 20.54 9.27
CA TRP A 47 -15.82 19.73 8.14
C TRP A 47 -14.73 19.32 7.14
N SER A 48 -13.65 20.10 7.02
CA SER A 48 -12.49 19.77 6.16
C SER A 48 -11.76 18.50 6.61
N THR A 49 -11.78 18.18 7.91
CA THR A 49 -11.14 16.99 8.49
C THR A 49 -11.71 15.68 7.93
N LEU A 50 -12.97 15.66 7.51
CA LEU A 50 -13.58 14.46 6.91
C LEU A 50 -12.86 14.03 5.64
N LEU A 51 -12.31 14.98 4.86
CA LEU A 51 -11.54 14.66 3.65
C LEU A 51 -10.20 14.00 4.00
N TYR A 52 -9.54 14.46 5.06
CA TYR A 52 -8.31 13.85 5.56
C TYR A 52 -8.56 12.46 6.16
N LEU A 53 -9.66 12.29 6.89
CA LEU A 53 -10.09 10.98 7.38
C LEU A 53 -10.36 10.01 6.23
N ALA A 54 -11.11 10.44 5.21
CA ALA A 54 -11.37 9.63 4.03
C ALA A 54 -10.06 9.29 3.27
N ALA A 55 -9.12 10.23 3.17
CA ALA A 55 -7.82 10.00 2.56
C ALA A 55 -6.99 8.99 3.35
N GLY A 56 -6.96 9.10 4.69
CA GLY A 56 -6.29 8.13 5.57
C GLY A 56 -6.88 6.73 5.47
N LEU A 57 -8.21 6.63 5.39
CA LEU A 57 -8.88 5.35 5.16
C LEU A 57 -8.51 4.76 3.79
N CYS A 58 -8.38 5.59 2.75
CA CYS A 58 -7.90 5.13 1.46
C CYS A 58 -6.46 4.61 1.51
N VAL A 59 -5.57 5.25 2.28
CA VAL A 59 -4.19 4.77 2.48
C VAL A 59 -4.19 3.37 3.07
N ILE A 60 -4.96 3.14 4.15
CA ILE A 60 -5.15 1.80 4.77
C ILE A 60 -5.61 0.79 3.72
N PHE A 61 -6.67 1.11 2.95
CA PHE A 61 -7.19 0.18 1.95
C PHE A 61 -6.19 -0.10 0.82
N ILE A 62 -5.43 0.90 0.37
CA ILE A 62 -4.40 0.70 -0.65
C ILE A 62 -3.32 -0.22 -0.11
N PHE A 63 -2.79 0.06 1.08
CA PHE A 63 -1.73 -0.74 1.67
C PHE A 63 -2.20 -2.18 1.90
N TRP A 64 -3.33 -2.37 2.57
CA TRP A 64 -3.93 -3.67 2.84
C TRP A 64 -4.17 -4.49 1.56
N SER A 65 -4.80 -3.89 0.55
CA SER A 65 -5.11 -4.60 -0.70
C SER A 65 -3.83 -4.99 -1.47
N ARG A 66 -2.82 -4.12 -1.49
CA ARG A 66 -1.51 -4.43 -2.10
C ARG A 66 -0.80 -5.55 -1.35
N SER A 67 -0.81 -5.53 -0.01
CA SER A 67 -0.23 -6.60 0.80
C SER A 67 -0.89 -7.95 0.52
N ILE A 68 -2.22 -8.02 0.46
CA ILE A 68 -2.92 -9.27 0.10
C ILE A 68 -2.52 -9.79 -1.27
N ILE A 69 -2.51 -8.92 -2.28
CA ILE A 69 -2.15 -9.33 -3.64
C ILE A 69 -0.70 -9.80 -3.68
N HIS A 70 0.21 -9.10 -3.00
CA HIS A 70 1.61 -9.48 -2.88
C HIS A 70 1.76 -10.86 -2.20
N THR A 71 1.10 -11.07 -1.07
CA THR A 71 1.11 -12.33 -0.33
C THR A 71 0.57 -13.49 -1.16
N LEU A 72 -0.55 -13.30 -1.86
CA LEU A 72 -1.13 -14.36 -2.68
C LEU A 72 -0.28 -14.68 -3.92
N THR A 73 0.45 -13.72 -4.47
CA THR A 73 1.18 -13.91 -5.72
C THR A 73 2.63 -14.33 -5.52
N LEU A 74 3.37 -13.69 -4.62
CA LEU A 74 4.84 -13.74 -4.58
C LEU A 74 5.41 -14.49 -3.38
N ILE A 75 4.68 -14.50 -2.27
CA ILE A 75 5.14 -15.11 -1.02
C ILE A 75 5.04 -16.64 -1.13
N ARG A 76 6.19 -17.28 -0.93
CA ARG A 76 6.39 -18.73 -0.80
C ARG A 76 7.55 -18.94 0.17
N TRP A 77 7.71 -20.16 0.68
CA TRP A 77 8.88 -20.53 1.47
C TRP A 77 10.18 -20.30 0.68
N PRO A 78 11.26 -19.77 1.30
CA PRO A 78 11.39 -19.36 2.71
C PRO A 78 10.87 -17.94 3.01
N LEU A 79 10.50 -17.70 4.26
CA LEU A 79 9.99 -16.42 4.76
C LEU A 79 11.11 -15.34 4.74
N GLU A 80 10.85 -14.20 4.09
CA GLU A 80 11.80 -13.08 4.02
C GLU A 80 11.51 -12.04 5.11
N PHE A 81 12.22 -12.14 6.25
CA PHE A 81 12.05 -11.21 7.38
C PHE A 81 12.19 -9.73 7.00
N GLY A 82 13.03 -9.40 6.00
CA GLY A 82 13.22 -8.02 5.55
C GLY A 82 11.92 -7.36 5.11
N HIS A 83 11.13 -8.04 4.28
CA HIS A 83 9.83 -7.55 3.82
C HIS A 83 8.84 -7.37 4.98
N ASN A 84 8.84 -8.30 5.92
CA ASN A 84 7.92 -8.27 7.07
C ASN A 84 8.25 -7.12 8.02
N PHE A 85 9.53 -6.81 8.22
CA PHE A 85 9.94 -5.63 8.97
C PHE A 85 9.52 -4.34 8.26
N PHE A 86 9.50 -4.31 6.93
CA PHE A 86 8.97 -3.17 6.19
C PHE A 86 7.46 -2.98 6.39
N TYR A 87 6.66 -4.05 6.53
CA TYR A 87 5.25 -3.91 6.90
C TYR A 87 5.08 -3.21 8.26
N ILE A 88 5.90 -3.57 9.25
CA ILE A 88 5.88 -2.91 10.56
C ILE A 88 6.31 -1.44 10.45
N ALA A 89 7.35 -1.15 9.65
CA ALA A 89 7.79 0.23 9.41
C ALA A 89 6.71 1.06 8.69
N CYS A 90 5.96 0.46 7.76
CA CYS A 90 4.83 1.11 7.11
C CYS A 90 3.69 1.39 8.10
N ALA A 91 3.37 0.44 8.99
CA ALA A 91 2.40 0.64 10.07
C ALA A 91 2.75 1.84 10.95
N LEU A 92 4.03 1.96 11.31
CA LEU A 92 4.54 3.10 12.07
C LEU A 92 4.39 4.41 11.27
N GLY A 93 4.70 4.39 9.99
CA GLY A 93 4.52 5.54 9.10
C GLY A 93 3.05 5.98 9.00
N GLU A 94 2.12 5.03 8.87
CA GLU A 94 0.68 5.29 8.88
C GLU A 94 0.23 5.90 10.21
N ALA A 95 0.68 5.35 11.35
CA ALA A 95 0.35 5.88 12.67
C ALA A 95 0.84 7.33 12.85
N ILE A 96 2.06 7.63 12.43
CA ILE A 96 2.63 8.99 12.47
C ILE A 96 1.85 9.94 11.53
N LEU A 97 1.47 9.47 10.34
CA LEU A 97 0.68 10.26 9.40
C LEU A 97 -0.70 10.60 9.99
N PHE A 98 -1.38 9.62 10.59
CA PHE A 98 -2.71 9.80 11.16
C PHE A 98 -2.72 10.61 12.47
N SER A 99 -1.56 10.77 13.12
CA SER A 99 -1.45 11.65 14.29
C SER A 99 -1.46 13.14 13.94
N ARG A 100 -1.49 13.51 12.65
CA ARG A 100 -1.39 14.89 12.16
C ARG A 100 -2.54 15.28 11.22
N LEU A 101 -3.76 14.77 11.48
CA LEU A 101 -4.96 15.10 10.72
C LEU A 101 -5.40 16.57 10.82
N ASP A 102 -4.97 17.25 11.89
CA ASP A 102 -5.27 18.63 12.23
C ASP A 102 -4.40 19.65 11.47
N SER A 103 -3.28 19.21 10.91
CA SER A 103 -2.30 20.08 10.24
C SER A 103 -2.12 19.71 8.76
N PRO A 104 -2.74 20.47 7.84
CA PRO A 104 -2.61 20.25 6.40
C PRO A 104 -1.16 20.15 5.92
N LEU A 105 -0.28 21.03 6.40
CA LEU A 105 1.12 21.03 6.00
C LEU A 105 1.84 19.76 6.45
N ALA A 106 1.66 19.37 7.73
CA ALA A 106 2.28 18.17 8.27
C ALA A 106 1.76 16.91 7.58
N TRP A 107 0.45 16.86 7.27
CA TRP A 107 -0.17 15.77 6.52
C TRP A 107 0.52 15.54 5.17
N PHE A 108 0.71 16.59 4.35
CA PHE A 108 1.34 16.43 3.03
C PHE A 108 2.84 16.11 3.13
N GLN A 109 3.56 16.69 4.11
CA GLN A 109 4.96 16.36 4.35
C GLN A 109 5.15 14.89 4.76
N LEU A 110 4.34 14.42 5.71
CA LEU A 110 4.37 13.04 6.16
C LEU A 110 3.87 12.08 5.07
N SER A 111 2.88 12.47 4.27
CA SER A 111 2.43 11.69 3.11
C SER A 111 3.53 11.55 2.06
N ALA A 112 4.30 12.61 1.80
CA ALA A 112 5.45 12.53 0.90
C ALA A 112 6.55 11.62 1.46
N ALA A 113 6.90 11.77 2.74
CA ALA A 113 7.88 10.90 3.40
C ALA A 113 7.45 9.43 3.36
N TYR A 114 6.18 9.15 3.71
CA TYR A 114 5.59 7.82 3.66
C TYR A 114 5.60 7.24 2.24
N ALA A 115 5.20 8.02 1.23
CA ALA A 115 5.28 7.61 -0.17
C ALA A 115 6.71 7.25 -0.58
N GLY A 116 7.72 7.97 -0.07
CA GLY A 116 9.13 7.64 -0.28
C GLY A 116 9.53 6.29 0.32
N VAL A 117 9.10 6.01 1.56
CA VAL A 117 9.34 4.70 2.21
C VAL A 117 8.66 3.57 1.43
N VAL A 118 7.40 3.75 1.05
CA VAL A 118 6.65 2.79 0.23
C VAL A 118 7.33 2.59 -1.13
N TRP A 119 7.84 3.65 -1.75
CA TRP A 119 8.58 3.53 -3.03
C TRP A 119 9.81 2.63 -2.91
N LEU A 120 10.59 2.79 -1.82
CA LEU A 120 11.74 1.93 -1.55
C LEU A 120 11.32 0.47 -1.34
N LEU A 121 10.18 0.22 -0.67
CA LEU A 121 9.63 -1.12 -0.52
C LEU A 121 9.32 -1.76 -1.88
N PHE A 122 8.68 -1.01 -2.79
CA PHE A 122 8.41 -1.48 -4.15
C PHE A 122 9.69 -1.87 -4.90
N ILE A 123 10.77 -1.09 -4.74
CA ILE A 123 12.09 -1.37 -5.33
C ILE A 123 12.70 -2.63 -4.71
N TYR A 124 12.63 -2.78 -3.38
CA TYR A 124 13.13 -3.95 -2.66
C TYR A 124 12.45 -5.24 -3.13
N ASP A 125 11.12 -5.22 -3.22
CA ASP A 125 10.28 -6.35 -3.63
C ASP A 125 10.54 -6.82 -5.06
N MET A 126 11.13 -5.97 -5.92
CA MET A 126 11.55 -6.36 -7.27
C MET A 126 12.58 -7.50 -7.26
N ARG A 127 13.38 -7.61 -6.19
CA ARG A 127 14.32 -8.72 -5.99
C ARG A 127 13.57 -10.05 -5.89
N MET A 128 12.48 -10.09 -5.11
CA MET A 128 11.64 -11.27 -4.93
C MET A 128 10.94 -11.67 -6.23
N ILE A 129 10.34 -10.71 -6.95
CA ILE A 129 9.68 -10.98 -8.23
C ILE A 129 10.65 -11.60 -9.25
N ARG A 130 11.88 -11.07 -9.33
CA ARG A 130 12.91 -11.63 -10.23
C ARG A 130 13.29 -13.06 -9.86
N ALA A 131 13.46 -13.35 -8.57
CA ALA A 131 13.72 -14.71 -8.10
C ALA A 131 12.58 -15.67 -8.51
N ARG A 132 11.31 -15.25 -8.34
CA ARG A 132 10.15 -16.08 -8.70
C ARG A 132 10.00 -16.35 -10.20
N ILE A 133 10.38 -15.40 -11.06
CA ILE A 133 10.41 -15.62 -12.52
C ILE A 133 11.48 -16.65 -12.90
N ILE A 134 12.62 -16.65 -12.22
CA ILE A 134 13.70 -17.62 -12.48
C ILE A 134 13.31 -19.02 -12.01
N GLU A 135 12.63 -19.11 -10.86
CA GLU A 135 12.17 -20.37 -10.26
C GLU A 135 10.90 -20.95 -10.91
N SER A 136 10.22 -20.22 -11.80
CA SER A 136 8.96 -20.66 -12.38
C SER A 136 9.16 -21.90 -13.27
N SER A 137 8.44 -22.97 -12.98
CA SER A 137 8.55 -24.24 -13.71
C SER A 137 7.52 -24.41 -14.83
N ASN A 138 6.45 -23.62 -14.83
CA ASN A 138 5.33 -23.76 -15.76
C ASN A 138 4.93 -22.40 -16.38
N ASP A 139 4.40 -22.43 -17.60
CA ASP A 139 4.02 -21.24 -18.37
C ASP A 139 2.95 -20.39 -17.67
N ALA A 140 2.04 -21.03 -16.92
CA ALA A 140 1.05 -20.33 -16.12
C ALA A 140 1.67 -19.51 -14.97
N GLU A 141 2.68 -20.06 -14.28
CA GLU A 141 3.40 -19.33 -13.21
C GLU A 141 4.21 -18.17 -13.82
N ARG A 142 4.86 -18.41 -14.97
CA ARG A 142 5.63 -17.38 -15.67
C ARG A 142 4.75 -16.23 -16.16
N ALA A 143 3.55 -16.52 -16.67
CA ALA A 143 2.59 -15.50 -17.06
C ALA A 143 2.11 -14.66 -15.86
N LEU A 144 1.82 -15.31 -14.73
CA LEU A 144 1.44 -14.64 -13.48
C LEU A 144 2.54 -13.68 -13.00
N TYR A 145 3.79 -14.16 -12.92
CA TYR A 145 4.91 -13.35 -12.44
C TYR A 145 5.33 -12.23 -13.39
N THR A 146 5.20 -12.45 -14.70
CA THR A 146 5.45 -11.40 -15.69
C THR A 146 4.44 -10.26 -15.52
N ARG A 147 3.17 -10.60 -15.24
CA ARG A 147 2.13 -9.60 -14.96
C ARG A 147 2.37 -8.88 -13.63
N ALA A 148 2.78 -9.61 -12.59
CA ALA A 148 3.20 -9.03 -11.31
C ALA A 148 4.37 -8.06 -11.47
N LYS A 149 5.37 -8.42 -12.28
CA LYS A 149 6.51 -7.54 -12.61
C LYS A 149 6.07 -6.26 -13.33
N ALA A 150 5.17 -6.37 -14.30
CA ALA A 150 4.70 -5.20 -15.05
C ALA A 150 3.96 -4.20 -14.14
N ASP A 151 3.09 -4.70 -13.26
CA ASP A 151 2.42 -3.88 -12.25
C ASP A 151 3.41 -3.27 -11.25
N GLN A 152 4.38 -4.04 -10.76
CA GLN A 152 5.43 -3.51 -9.87
C GLN A 152 6.22 -2.38 -10.54
N LEU A 153 6.58 -2.53 -11.82
CA LEU A 153 7.27 -1.50 -12.58
C LEU A 153 6.41 -0.25 -12.77
N LEU A 154 5.12 -0.40 -13.08
CA LEU A 154 4.20 0.74 -13.16
C LEU A 154 4.16 1.51 -11.85
N ASN A 155 4.16 0.80 -10.72
CA ASN A 155 4.20 1.40 -9.40
C ASN A 155 5.49 2.15 -9.13
N ILE A 156 6.64 1.54 -9.44
CA ILE A 156 7.96 2.15 -9.24
C ILE A 156 8.17 3.37 -10.14
N TRP A 157 7.75 3.32 -11.39
CA TRP A 157 8.09 4.35 -12.39
C TRP A 157 7.04 5.45 -12.50
N VAL A 158 5.78 5.17 -12.19
CA VAL A 158 4.68 6.09 -12.47
C VAL A 158 3.88 6.38 -11.22
N LEU A 159 3.22 5.37 -10.63
CA LEU A 159 2.19 5.64 -9.62
C LEU A 159 2.77 6.22 -8.32
N VAL A 160 3.77 5.58 -7.73
CA VAL A 160 4.35 6.03 -6.46
C VAL A 160 5.14 7.34 -6.62
N PRO A 161 5.97 7.53 -7.66
CA PRO A 161 6.61 8.82 -7.92
C PRO A 161 5.62 9.96 -8.11
N LEU A 162 4.51 9.72 -8.83
CA LEU A 162 3.48 10.73 -9.03
C LEU A 162 2.81 11.10 -7.71
N LEU A 163 2.50 10.12 -6.85
CA LEU A 163 1.98 10.37 -5.50
C LEU A 163 3.00 11.13 -4.65
N PHE A 164 4.27 10.75 -4.68
CA PHE A 164 5.34 11.45 -3.96
C PHE A 164 5.43 12.92 -4.38
N LEU A 165 5.51 13.18 -5.68
CA LEU A 165 5.59 14.52 -6.25
C LEU A 165 4.33 15.34 -6.01
N LEU A 166 3.15 14.73 -6.08
CA LEU A 166 1.88 15.37 -5.74
C LEU A 166 1.90 15.87 -4.29
N ASN A 167 2.28 14.99 -3.35
CA ASN A 167 2.35 15.35 -1.93
C ASN A 167 3.40 16.43 -1.65
N LEU A 168 4.58 16.30 -2.27
CA LEU A 168 5.64 17.29 -2.13
C LEU A 168 5.23 18.65 -2.72
N GLY A 169 4.56 18.65 -3.87
CA GLY A 169 4.00 19.85 -4.50
C GLY A 169 2.93 20.52 -3.64
N CYS A 170 2.02 19.73 -3.04
CA CYS A 170 1.03 20.24 -2.08
C CYS A 170 1.70 20.86 -0.85
N ALA A 171 2.71 20.18 -0.27
CA ALA A 171 3.46 20.69 0.87
C ALA A 171 4.20 22.00 0.52
N PHE A 172 4.84 22.05 -0.65
CA PHE A 172 5.54 23.25 -1.13
C PHE A 172 4.58 24.42 -1.40
N ALA A 173 3.40 24.14 -1.97
CA ALA A 173 2.37 25.15 -2.23
C ALA A 173 1.84 25.78 -0.92
N ILE A 174 1.59 24.96 0.09
CA ILE A 174 1.15 25.44 1.42
C ILE A 174 2.26 26.23 2.11
N TRP A 175 3.51 25.76 2.01
CA TRP A 175 4.67 26.44 2.61
C TRP A 175 4.96 27.80 1.95
N SER A 176 4.83 27.90 0.63
CA SER A 176 5.15 29.12 -0.12
C SER A 176 4.04 30.18 -0.04
N CYS A 177 2.78 29.76 0.07
CA CYS A 177 1.62 30.65 0.08
C CYS A 177 0.66 30.33 1.25
N PRO A 178 1.09 30.46 2.52
CA PRO A 178 0.28 30.07 3.67
C PRO A 178 -1.03 30.86 3.75
N ASP A 179 -1.04 32.14 3.38
CA ASP A 179 -2.25 32.98 3.40
C ASP A 179 -3.36 32.46 2.47
N LEU A 180 -3.00 31.83 1.35
CA LEU A 180 -3.98 31.34 0.36
C LEU A 180 -4.51 29.94 0.69
N PHE A 181 -3.72 29.12 1.40
CA PHE A 181 -4.08 27.73 1.69
C PHE A 181 -4.54 27.50 3.14
N ILE A 182 -4.12 28.37 4.06
CA ILE A 182 -4.47 28.33 5.49
C ILE A 182 -5.52 29.41 5.79
N ALA A 183 -5.30 30.67 5.41
CA ALA A 183 -6.25 31.76 5.71
C ALA A 183 -7.46 31.79 4.76
N ARG A 184 -7.30 31.29 3.53
CA ARG A 184 -8.40 30.83 2.68
C ARG A 184 -8.35 29.30 2.67
N PRO A 185 -9.49 28.57 2.70
CA PRO A 185 -9.51 27.11 2.81
C PRO A 185 -9.08 26.39 1.51
N GLY A 186 -8.03 26.88 0.84
CA GLY A 186 -7.49 26.32 -0.40
C GLY A 186 -6.91 24.92 -0.24
N HIS A 187 -6.52 24.52 0.97
CA HIS A 187 -6.08 23.14 1.25
C HIS A 187 -7.17 22.10 0.94
N ILE A 188 -8.45 22.48 0.94
CA ILE A 188 -9.58 21.61 0.58
C ILE A 188 -9.44 21.11 -0.87
N TRP A 189 -8.98 21.96 -1.79
CA TRP A 189 -8.73 21.55 -3.17
C TRP A 189 -7.58 20.55 -3.27
N LEU A 190 -6.50 20.78 -2.52
CA LEU A 190 -5.33 19.90 -2.51
C LEU A 190 -5.68 18.49 -1.98
N ILE A 191 -6.38 18.42 -0.84
CA ILE A 191 -6.80 17.13 -0.26
C ILE A 191 -7.84 16.44 -1.14
N SER A 192 -8.71 17.17 -1.85
CA SER A 192 -9.66 16.58 -2.79
C SER A 192 -8.96 15.93 -3.99
N ILE A 193 -7.92 16.57 -4.53
CA ILE A 193 -7.11 16.00 -5.62
C ILE A 193 -6.35 14.76 -5.13
N GLN A 194 -5.77 14.82 -3.92
CA GLN A 194 -5.09 13.67 -3.31
C GLN A 194 -6.06 12.50 -3.10
N LEU A 195 -7.25 12.77 -2.56
CA LEU A 195 -8.30 11.78 -2.33
C LEU A 195 -8.76 11.14 -3.64
N ALA A 196 -9.01 11.94 -4.68
CA ALA A 196 -9.36 11.44 -6.01
C ALA A 196 -8.26 10.53 -6.58
N SER A 197 -7.00 10.88 -6.35
CA SER A 197 -5.84 10.07 -6.76
C SER A 197 -5.81 8.72 -6.01
N PHE A 198 -6.07 8.72 -4.70
CA PHE A 198 -6.15 7.48 -3.92
C PHE A 198 -7.34 6.60 -4.33
N VAL A 199 -8.51 7.18 -4.57
CA VAL A 199 -9.68 6.44 -5.08
C VAL A 199 -9.38 5.85 -6.46
N GLY A 200 -8.77 6.62 -7.36
CA GLY A 200 -8.31 6.12 -8.66
C GLY A 200 -7.33 4.96 -8.53
N TYR A 201 -6.40 5.04 -7.58
CA TYR A 201 -5.48 3.95 -7.28
C TYR A 201 -6.23 2.70 -6.77
N LEU A 202 -7.18 2.84 -5.85
CA LEU A 202 -8.00 1.72 -5.36
C LEU A 202 -8.76 1.02 -6.48
N ILE A 203 -9.38 1.79 -7.38
CA ILE A 203 -10.06 1.25 -8.56
C ILE A 203 -9.06 0.47 -9.43
N TYR A 204 -7.86 1.02 -9.65
CA TYR A 204 -6.80 0.33 -10.38
C TYR A 204 -6.43 -1.02 -9.73
N VAL A 205 -6.21 -1.04 -8.41
CA VAL A 205 -5.89 -2.27 -7.67
C VAL A 205 -7.00 -3.30 -7.77
N GLY A 206 -8.25 -2.89 -7.61
CA GLY A 206 -9.41 -3.79 -7.75
C GLY A 206 -9.48 -4.42 -9.15
N ARG A 207 -9.29 -3.61 -10.20
CA ARG A 207 -9.25 -4.09 -11.60
C ARG A 207 -8.08 -5.04 -11.83
N TYR A 208 -6.92 -4.73 -11.28
CA TYR A 208 -5.73 -5.56 -11.36
C TYR A 208 -5.94 -6.93 -10.69
N PHE A 209 -6.50 -6.95 -9.48
CA PHE A 209 -6.82 -8.18 -8.77
C PHE A 209 -7.78 -9.07 -9.56
N HIS A 210 -8.87 -8.49 -10.10
CA HIS A 210 -9.82 -9.23 -10.93
C HIS A 210 -9.16 -9.83 -12.17
N ALA A 211 -8.16 -9.16 -12.76
CA ALA A 211 -7.44 -9.67 -13.92
C ALA A 211 -6.48 -10.82 -13.59
N ILE A 212 -6.00 -10.91 -12.35
CA ILE A 212 -5.04 -11.93 -11.90
C ILE A 212 -5.70 -13.13 -11.23
N ALA A 213 -6.85 -12.95 -10.59
CA ALA A 213 -7.61 -14.02 -9.95
C ALA A 213 -7.72 -15.31 -10.81
N PRO A 214 -8.07 -15.27 -12.10
CA PRO A 214 -8.14 -16.49 -12.91
C PRO A 214 -6.77 -17.14 -13.17
N LEU A 215 -5.69 -16.34 -13.26
CA LEU A 215 -4.33 -16.86 -13.43
C LEU A 215 -3.86 -17.58 -12.15
N PHE A 216 -4.20 -17.02 -11.00
CA PHE A 216 -3.88 -17.61 -9.70
C PHE A 216 -4.54 -18.99 -9.51
N VAL A 217 -5.84 -19.10 -9.84
CA VAL A 217 -6.56 -20.38 -9.78
C VAL A 217 -5.89 -21.43 -10.67
N ARG A 218 -5.59 -21.07 -11.93
CA ARG A 218 -4.89 -21.99 -12.86
C ARG A 218 -3.53 -22.43 -12.35
N THR A 219 -2.76 -21.55 -11.73
CA THR A 219 -1.46 -21.93 -11.14
C THR A 219 -1.59 -22.87 -9.94
N ARG A 220 -2.70 -22.80 -9.18
CA ARG A 220 -2.97 -23.74 -8.09
C ARG A 220 -3.50 -25.08 -8.57
N GLU A 221 -4.28 -25.11 -9.64
CA GLU A 221 -4.79 -26.35 -10.25
C GLU A 221 -3.70 -27.12 -11.00
N ALA A 222 -2.69 -26.43 -11.55
CA ALA A 222 -1.58 -27.02 -12.27
C ALA A 222 -0.43 -27.54 -11.38
N ARG A 223 -0.58 -27.45 -10.04
CA ARG A 223 0.38 -27.91 -9.03
C ARG A 223 -0.12 -29.17 -8.32
#